data_AF-A0A970G2J9-F1
#
_entry.id   AF-A0A970G2J9-F1
#
_cell.length_a   1.000
_cell.length_b   1.000
_cell.length_c   1.000
_cell.angle_alpha   90.00
_cell.angle_beta   90.00
_cell.angle_gamma   90.00
#
_symmetry.space_group_name_H-M   'P 1'
#
loop_
_entity.id
_entity.type
_entity.pdbx_description
1 polymer ?
#
loop_
_entity_poly.entity_id
_entity_poly.type
_entity_poly.pdbx_seq_one_letter_code
_entity_poly.pdbx_strand_id
1 'polypeptide(L)'
;EPYLREQLEPYNLERYQAIVLGCTHFIYFRKHFRNVVGPRIDLIDGNLGTVRRLAAAINEAGLRPGGRGDITFFESGERVTEPDKLVRFYRLLKAADEACE
;
A
#
# COMPACT_ATOMS: atom_id res chain seq x y z
N GLU A 1 -20.62 1.64 -2.72
CA GLU A 1 -19.46 2.24 -3.38
C GLU A 1 -19.77 2.56 -4.84
N PRO A 2 -20.54 3.63 -5.10
CA PRO A 2 -21.04 3.93 -6.44
C PRO A 2 -19.94 4.18 -7.46
N TYR A 3 -18.94 4.99 -7.09
CA TYR A 3 -17.80 5.31 -7.96
C TYR A 3 -17.03 4.07 -8.42
N LEU A 4 -16.67 3.15 -7.51
CA LEU A 4 -15.95 1.93 -7.89
C LEU A 4 -16.79 1.01 -8.77
N ARG A 5 -18.10 0.92 -8.53
CA ARG A 5 -19.00 0.13 -9.39
C ARG A 5 -19.06 0.70 -10.80
N GLU A 6 -19.17 2.02 -10.93
CA GLU A 6 -19.16 2.71 -12.23
C GLU A 6 -17.82 2.53 -12.96
N GLN A 7 -16.69 2.72 -12.27
CA GLN A 7 -15.37 2.56 -12.89
C GLN A 7 -15.07 1.12 -13.31
N LEU A 8 -15.64 0.13 -12.63
CA LEU A 8 -15.44 -1.28 -12.93
C LEU A 8 -16.52 -1.87 -13.85
N GLU A 9 -17.60 -1.13 -14.13
CA GLU A 9 -18.72 -1.57 -14.98
C GLU A 9 -18.32 -2.02 -16.39
N PRO A 10 -17.34 -1.37 -17.07
CA PRO A 10 -16.90 -1.82 -18.38
C PRO A 10 -16.17 -3.18 -18.39
N TYR A 11 -15.79 -3.71 -17.24
CA TYR A 11 -15.02 -4.95 -17.12
C TYR A 11 -15.90 -6.11 -16.69
N ASN A 12 -15.87 -7.20 -17.46
CA ASN A 12 -16.44 -8.46 -17.00
C ASN A 12 -15.53 -9.10 -15.93
N LEU A 13 -15.79 -8.78 -14.67
CA LEU A 13 -15.02 -9.24 -13.50
C LEU A 13 -14.94 -10.77 -13.39
N GLU A 14 -15.87 -11.54 -13.97
CA GLU A 14 -15.80 -13.01 -13.96
C GLU A 14 -14.62 -13.57 -14.76
N ARG A 15 -14.03 -12.76 -15.64
CA ARG A 15 -12.85 -13.14 -16.45
C ARG A 15 -11.52 -12.89 -15.74
N TYR A 16 -11.54 -12.32 -14.53
CA TYR A 16 -10.33 -11.94 -13.80
C TYR A 16 -10.17 -12.78 -12.54
N GLN A 17 -8.94 -13.25 -12.32
CA GLN A 17 -8.53 -13.92 -11.08
C GLN A 17 -8.02 -12.93 -10.04
N ALA A 18 -7.44 -11.81 -10.49
CA ALA A 18 -6.76 -10.85 -9.61
C ALA A 18 -6.85 -9.42 -10.15
N ILE A 19 -6.79 -8.44 -9.23
CA ILE A 19 -6.66 -7.01 -9.51
C ILE A 19 -5.48 -6.48 -8.72
N VAL A 20 -4.61 -5.74 -9.41
CA VAL A 20 -3.45 -5.08 -8.79
C VAL A 20 -3.84 -3.66 -8.38
N LEU A 21 -3.72 -3.33 -7.09
CA LEU A 21 -3.88 -2.00 -6.54
C LEU A 21 -2.63 -1.15 -6.84
N GLY A 22 -2.46 -0.79 -8.10
CA GLY A 22 -1.22 -0.19 -8.65
C GLY A 22 -0.93 1.27 -8.28
N CYS A 23 -1.64 1.85 -7.31
CA CYS A 23 -1.39 3.20 -6.82
C CYS A 23 -1.23 3.16 -5.30
N THR A 24 -0.28 3.92 -4.76
CA THR A 24 0.00 4.01 -3.31
C THR A 24 -1.23 4.42 -2.48
N HIS A 25 -2.22 5.06 -3.10
CA HIS A 25 -3.47 5.47 -2.44
C HIS A 25 -4.52 4.35 -2.38
N PHE A 26 -4.49 3.38 -3.28
CA PHE A 26 -5.53 2.36 -3.38
C PHE A 26 -5.54 1.38 -2.20
N ILE A 27 -4.41 1.24 -1.51
CA ILE A 27 -4.30 0.41 -0.31
C ILE A 27 -5.31 0.80 0.77
N TYR A 28 -5.55 2.10 0.96
CA TYR A 28 -6.52 2.62 1.94
C TYR A 28 -7.97 2.31 1.57
N PHE A 29 -8.23 1.95 0.32
CA PHE A 29 -9.55 1.58 -0.18
C PHE A 29 -9.67 0.08 -0.46
N ARG A 30 -8.72 -0.76 -0.03
CA ARG A 30 -8.73 -2.21 -0.28
C ARG A 30 -10.04 -2.88 0.13
N LYS A 31 -10.57 -2.53 1.31
CA LYS A 31 -11.87 -3.02 1.79
C LYS A 31 -13.02 -2.63 0.84
N HIS A 32 -12.93 -1.45 0.26
CA HIS A 32 -13.92 -0.98 -0.71
C HIS A 32 -13.84 -1.82 -2.00
N PHE A 33 -12.66 -1.92 -2.61
CA PHE A 33 -12.45 -2.82 -3.74
C PHE A 33 -12.98 -4.24 -3.45
N ARG A 34 -12.71 -4.79 -2.27
CA ARG A 34 -13.20 -6.11 -1.84
C ARG A 34 -14.73 -6.22 -1.84
N ASN A 35 -15.44 -5.19 -1.37
CA ASN A 35 -16.91 -5.17 -1.36
C ASN A 35 -17.51 -5.13 -2.77
N VAL A 36 -16.80 -4.58 -3.76
CA VAL A 36 -17.29 -4.48 -5.15
C VAL A 36 -16.94 -5.72 -5.95
N VAL A 37 -15.69 -6.19 -5.87
CA VAL A 37 -15.16 -7.28 -6.69
C VAL A 37 -15.45 -8.68 -6.10
N GLY A 38 -15.85 -8.73 -4.82
CA GLY A 38 -16.15 -9.96 -4.12
C GLY A 38 -14.89 -10.73 -3.67
N PRO A 39 -15.07 -11.91 -3.04
CA PRO A 39 -13.97 -12.68 -2.47
C PRO A 39 -13.18 -13.51 -3.49
N ARG A 40 -13.74 -13.76 -4.69
CA ARG A 40 -13.12 -14.63 -5.71
C ARG A 40 -11.92 -14.00 -6.43
N ILE A 41 -11.87 -12.67 -6.48
CA ILE A 41 -10.80 -11.93 -7.15
C ILE A 41 -9.73 -11.57 -6.13
N ASP A 42 -8.50 -11.98 -6.34
CA ASP A 42 -7.38 -11.60 -5.46
C ASP A 42 -7.08 -10.11 -5.59
N LEU A 43 -6.91 -9.43 -4.46
CA LEU A 43 -6.47 -8.04 -4.43
C LEU A 43 -4.99 -8.02 -4.07
N ILE A 44 -4.17 -7.66 -5.04
CA ILE A 44 -2.72 -7.62 -4.92
C ILE A 44 -2.29 -6.17 -4.71
N ASP A 45 -1.64 -5.86 -3.60
CA ASP A 45 -0.92 -4.59 -3.45
C ASP A 45 0.58 -4.77 -3.74
N GLY A 46 1.22 -3.68 -4.12
CA GLY A 46 2.65 -3.68 -4.46
C GLY A 46 3.58 -3.56 -3.24
N ASN A 47 3.07 -3.28 -2.04
CA ASN A 47 3.91 -2.93 -0.90
C ASN A 47 4.72 -4.14 -0.43
N LEU A 48 4.06 -5.27 -0.17
CA LEU A 48 4.72 -6.50 0.28
C LEU A 48 5.74 -7.00 -0.76
N GLY A 49 5.38 -6.97 -2.03
CA GLY A 49 6.28 -7.34 -3.13
C GLY A 49 7.51 -6.42 -3.20
N THR A 50 7.30 -5.11 -3.04
CA THR A 50 8.38 -4.11 -3.02
C THR A 50 9.32 -4.32 -1.84
N VAL A 51 8.78 -4.53 -0.63
CA VAL A 51 9.59 -4.80 0.57
C VAL A 51 10.41 -6.08 0.42
N ARG A 52 9.82 -7.16 -0.10
CA ARG A 52 10.54 -8.42 -0.37
C ARG A 52 11.66 -8.22 -1.40
N ARG A 53 11.39 -7.48 -2.49
CA ARG A 53 12.40 -7.18 -3.50
C ARG A 53 13.54 -6.32 -2.93
N LEU A 54 13.21 -5.33 -2.10
CA LEU A 54 14.21 -4.50 -1.41
C LEU A 54 15.09 -5.35 -0.49
N ALA A 55 14.51 -6.23 0.32
CA ALA A 55 15.26 -7.14 1.19
C ALA A 55 16.20 -8.06 0.38
N ALA A 56 15.71 -8.61 -0.74
CA ALA A 56 16.55 -9.39 -1.65
C ALA A 56 17.71 -8.56 -2.23
N ALA A 57 17.45 -7.33 -2.67
CA ALA A 57 18.47 -6.44 -3.22
C ALA A 57 19.56 -6.07 -2.19
N ILE A 58 19.17 -5.82 -0.94
CA ILE A 58 20.10 -5.55 0.17
C ILE A 58 21.02 -6.75 0.39
N ASN A 59 20.45 -7.96 0.42
CA ASN A 59 21.21 -9.20 0.59
C ASN A 59 22.15 -9.49 -0.60
N GLU A 60 21.67 -9.33 -1.83
CA GLU A 60 22.45 -9.48 -3.06
C GLU A 60 23.65 -8.53 -3.09
N ALA A 61 23.47 -7.31 -2.59
CA ALA A 61 24.54 -6.32 -2.48
C ALA A 61 25.51 -6.58 -1.31
N GLY A 62 25.28 -7.62 -0.50
CA GLY A 62 26.09 -7.92 0.68
C GLY A 62 25.99 -6.86 1.78
N LEU A 63 24.97 -6.00 1.73
CA LEU A 63 24.76 -4.94 2.71
C LEU A 63 24.23 -5.54 4.00
N ARG A 64 24.84 -5.17 5.13
CA ARG A 64 24.36 -5.52 6.47
C ARG A 64 23.70 -4.29 7.08
N PRO A 65 22.37 -4.12 6.94
CA PRO A 65 21.70 -2.99 7.57
C PRO A 65 21.88 -3.05 9.08
N GLY A 66 22.31 -1.93 9.65
CA GLY A 66 22.39 -1.69 11.09
C GLY A 66 21.54 -0.47 11.48
N GLY A 67 21.26 -0.30 12.77
CA GLY A 67 20.49 0.82 13.30
C GLY A 67 19.26 0.39 14.10
N ARG A 68 18.54 1.37 14.65
CA ARG A 68 17.34 1.14 15.49
C ARG A 68 16.03 1.09 14.72
N GLY A 69 16.04 1.48 13.44
CA GLY A 69 14.82 1.62 12.64
C GLY A 69 14.05 2.93 12.92
N ASP A 70 14.75 4.00 13.27
CA ASP A 70 14.14 5.31 13.54
C ASP A 70 13.50 5.89 12.25
N ILE A 71 12.24 6.32 12.30
CA ILE A 71 11.50 6.88 11.15
C ILE A 71 11.52 8.40 11.20
N THR A 72 11.91 9.05 10.10
CA THR A 72 11.85 10.50 9.92
C THR A 72 11.08 10.83 8.65
N PHE A 73 10.12 11.74 8.73
CA PHE A 73 9.30 12.17 7.60
C PHE A 73 9.79 13.50 7.02
N PHE A 74 9.71 13.61 5.70
CA PHE A 74 10.00 14.82 4.93
C PHE A 74 8.85 15.11 3.98
N GLU A 75 8.50 16.39 3.80
CA GLU A 75 7.49 16.87 2.86
C GLU A 75 8.14 17.94 1.97
N SER A 76 8.16 17.70 0.65
CA SER A 76 8.83 18.58 -0.32
C SER A 76 10.29 18.91 0.00
N GLY A 77 11.00 17.98 0.66
CA GLY A 77 12.41 18.14 1.07
C GLY A 77 12.60 18.70 2.48
N GLU A 78 11.56 19.27 3.10
CA GLU A 78 11.62 19.83 4.44
C GLU A 78 11.28 18.77 5.49
N ARG A 79 12.02 18.75 6.59
CA ARG A 79 11.75 17.82 7.69
C ARG A 79 10.43 18.19 8.37
N VAL A 80 9.53 17.23 8.47
CA VAL A 80 8.27 17.43 9.21
C VAL A 80 8.54 17.33 10.70
N THR A 81 8.20 18.40 11.42
CA THR A 81 8.39 18.50 12.89
C THR A 81 7.09 18.82 13.62
N GLU A 82 6.05 19.24 12.89
CA GLU A 82 4.76 19.58 13.45
C GLU A 82 4.06 18.33 14.02
N PRO A 83 3.67 18.32 15.31
CA PRO A 83 3.10 17.15 15.95
C PRO A 83 1.87 16.58 15.23
N ASP A 84 0.96 17.44 14.77
CA ASP A 84 -0.27 17.01 14.09
C ASP A 84 0.00 16.30 12.76
N LYS A 85 1.00 16.79 12.00
CA LYS A 85 1.42 16.14 10.74
C LYS A 85 2.07 14.79 11.02
N LEU A 86 2.94 14.71 12.02
CA LEU A 86 3.58 13.46 12.42
C LEU A 86 2.54 12.42 12.85
N VAL A 87 1.58 12.79 13.69
CA VAL A 87 0.47 11.91 14.09
C VAL A 87 -0.30 11.42 12.88
N ARG A 88 -0.59 12.30 11.90
CA ARG A 88 -1.26 11.91 10.66
C ARG A 88 -0.43 10.91 9.85
N PHE A 89 0.87 11.14 9.67
CA PHE A 89 1.73 10.25 8.90
C PHE A 89 1.87 8.86 9.55
N TYR A 90 2.07 8.80 10.87
CA TYR A 90 2.09 7.53 11.58
C TYR A 90 0.76 6.78 11.48
N ARG A 91 -0.38 7.49 11.52
CA ARG A 91 -1.70 6.87 11.30
C ARG A 91 -1.82 6.27 9.89
N LEU A 92 -1.35 6.98 8.87
CA LEU A 92 -1.37 6.49 7.49
C LEU A 92 -0.45 5.27 7.31
N LEU A 93 0.76 5.32 7.89
CA LEU A 93 1.68 4.19 7.88
C LEU A 93 1.04 2.94 8.51
N LYS A 94 0.48 3.09 9.72
CA LYS A 94 -0.23 2.01 10.40
C LYS A 94 -1.39 1.45 9.58
N ALA A 95 -2.20 2.33 8.98
CA ALA A 95 -3.32 1.90 8.14
C ALA A 95 -2.87 1.17 6.85
N ALA A 96 -1.71 1.53 6.29
CA ALA A 96 -1.15 0.83 5.14
C ALA A 96 -0.64 -0.57 5.51
N ASP A 97 -0.02 -0.72 6.69
CA ASP A 97 0.42 -2.02 7.20
C ASP A 97 -0.77 -2.96 7.45
N GLU A 98 -1.80 -2.48 8.16
CA GLU A 98 -3.02 -3.26 8.45
C GLU A 98 -3.79 -3.66 7.17
N ALA A 99 -3.66 -2.88 6.10
CA ALA A 99 -4.31 -3.19 4.82
C ALA A 99 -3.54 -4.20 3.97
N CYS A 100 -2.30 -4.57 4.32
CA CYS A 100 -1.55 -5.62 3.64
C CYS A 100 -1.91 -7.03 4.14
N GLU A 101 -2.66 -7.14 5.24
CA GLU A 101 -3.22 -8.40 5.79
C GLU A 101 -4.52 -8.82 5.09
#